data_AF-A0A6J4Q788-F1
#
_entry.id   AF-A0A6J4Q788-F1
#
_cell.length_a   1.000
_cell.length_b   1.000
_cell.length_c   1.000
_cell.angle_alpha   90.00
_cell.angle_beta   90.00
_cell.angle_gamma   90.00
#
_symmetry.space_group_name_H-M   'P 1'
#
loop_
_entity.id
_entity.type
_entity.pdbx_description
1 polymer ?
#
loop_
_entity_poly.entity_id
_entity_poly.type
_entity_poly.pdbx_seq_one_letter_code
_entity_poly.pdbx_strand_id
1 'polypeptide(L)'
;MRRRREQPIFIVHRPVGGTRPEKGAGTIETATISNLVQDIRYEVTRWRHPLHRNPELSFEEETLRLVYEALEPFGCLKPSRPRPPSMVTRLAGGEPGRVVTLWTDMDTLPITEGNDFEFICNSNGLTPARSHDGHTAVCPGKAKVLSGMEEDIQGEVCFLFRHTEKLYPLMVVSEAGERA
;
A
#
# COMPACT_ATOMS: atom_id res chain seq x y z
N MET A 1 12.17 36.02 10.76
CA MET A 1 12.78 34.85 10.11
C MET A 1 12.75 33.67 11.10
N ARG A 2 11.66 32.88 11.14
CA ARG A 2 11.49 31.77 12.12
C ARG A 2 11.85 30.45 11.43
N ARG A 3 12.91 29.78 11.91
CA ARG A 3 13.29 28.43 11.47
C ARG A 3 12.16 27.45 11.81
N ARG A 4 11.66 26.70 10.81
CA ARG A 4 10.77 25.56 11.05
C ARG A 4 11.55 24.53 11.86
N ARG A 5 11.05 24.18 13.05
CA ARG A 5 11.52 23.01 13.80
C ARG A 5 10.89 21.78 13.16
N GLU A 6 11.72 20.89 12.64
CA GLU A 6 11.29 19.55 12.24
C GLU A 6 10.79 18.82 13.50
N GLN A 7 9.51 18.44 13.52
CA GLN A 7 9.00 17.52 14.52
C GLN A 7 8.95 16.12 13.92
N PRO A 8 9.50 15.10 14.59
CA PRO A 8 9.32 13.73 14.15
C PRO A 8 7.84 13.37 14.22
N ILE A 9 7.31 12.81 13.12
CA ILE A 9 5.95 12.27 13.08
C ILE A 9 5.98 10.97 13.88
N PHE A 10 5.39 11.01 15.08
CA PHE A 10 5.09 9.79 15.81
C PHE A 10 3.82 9.19 15.22
N ILE A 11 3.91 7.99 14.63
CA ILE A 11 2.72 7.15 14.44
C ILE A 11 2.24 6.80 15.84
N VAL A 12 1.19 7.50 16.30
CA VAL A 12 0.65 7.34 17.64
C VAL A 12 -0.03 5.97 17.71
N HIS A 13 0.65 5.00 18.32
CA HIS A 13 0.00 3.84 18.89
C HIS A 13 -0.45 4.22 20.30
N ARG A 14 -1.76 4.27 20.56
CA ARG A 14 -2.29 4.30 21.93
C ARG A 14 -2.36 2.85 22.42
N PRO A 15 -1.55 2.42 23.38
CA PRO A 15 -1.60 1.05 23.86
C PRO A 15 -2.79 0.87 24.80
N VAL A 16 -3.52 -0.23 24.66
CA VAL A 16 -4.22 -0.83 25.81
C VAL A 16 -3.22 -1.78 26.44
N GLY A 17 -2.59 -1.32 27.54
CA GLY A 17 -1.79 -2.16 28.45
C GLY A 17 -0.54 -2.81 27.83
N GLY A 18 0.56 -2.07 27.72
CA GLY A 18 1.87 -2.65 27.41
C GLY A 18 2.97 -1.60 27.49
N THR A 19 4.06 -1.91 28.19
CA THR A 19 5.23 -1.04 28.31
C THR A 19 5.88 -0.82 26.94
N ARG A 20 6.44 0.37 26.75
CA ARG A 20 7.14 0.81 25.54
C ARG A 20 8.26 -0.19 25.20
N PRO A 21 8.38 -0.69 23.97
CA PRO A 21 9.46 -1.61 23.63
C PRO A 21 10.81 -0.90 23.80
N GLU A 22 11.75 -1.62 24.40
CA GLU A 22 13.10 -1.13 24.67
C GLU A 22 13.91 -1.04 23.37
N LYS A 23 14.78 -0.03 23.29
CA LYS A 23 15.63 0.24 22.12
C LYS A 23 16.63 -0.90 21.94
N GLY A 24 16.33 -1.88 21.09
CA GLY A 24 17.20 -3.05 20.94
C GLY A 24 16.96 -3.91 19.69
N ALA A 25 16.37 -3.38 18.62
CA ALA A 25 16.29 -4.04 17.32
C ALA A 25 16.66 -3.01 16.24
N GLY A 26 17.34 -3.46 15.17
CA GLY A 26 17.94 -2.63 14.11
C GLY A 26 17.15 -1.36 13.80
N THR A 27 17.62 -0.22 14.30
CA THR A 27 16.92 1.04 14.08
C THR A 27 17.30 1.53 12.70
N ILE A 28 16.44 1.27 11.72
CA ILE A 28 16.56 1.88 10.39
C ILE A 28 16.47 3.39 10.56
N GLU A 29 17.50 4.10 10.14
CA GLU A 29 17.49 5.56 10.17
C GLU A 29 16.42 6.13 9.22
N THR A 30 15.67 7.10 9.71
CA THR A 30 14.61 7.77 8.93
C THR A 30 15.16 8.44 7.67
N ALA A 31 16.41 8.89 7.70
CA ALA A 31 17.09 9.49 6.54
C ALA A 31 17.29 8.47 5.41
N THR A 32 17.66 7.23 5.74
CA THR A 32 17.83 6.13 4.78
C THR A 32 16.51 5.78 4.10
N ILE A 33 15.42 5.68 4.87
CA ILE A 33 14.08 5.45 4.31
C ILE A 33 13.66 6.60 3.40
N SER A 34 13.96 7.85 3.80
CA SER A 34 13.60 9.03 3.01
C SER A 34 14.25 9.00 1.62
N ASN A 35 15.52 8.61 1.53
CA ASN A 35 16.23 8.47 0.24
C ASN A 35 15.62 7.35 -0.61
N LEU A 36 15.40 6.17 -0.04
CA LEU A 36 14.74 5.05 -0.73
C LEU A 36 13.35 5.43 -1.25
N VAL A 37 12.61 6.25 -0.49
CA VAL A 37 11.30 6.79 -0.91
C VAL A 37 11.44 7.80 -2.06
N GLN A 38 12.52 8.58 -2.15
CA GLN A 38 12.76 9.44 -3.31
C GLN A 38 13.00 8.62 -4.57
N ASP A 39 13.74 7.52 -4.45
CA ASP A 39 14.14 6.69 -5.59
C ASP A 39 12.94 6.00 -6.25
N ILE A 40 11.89 5.68 -5.50
CA ILE A 40 10.67 5.03 -6.03
C ILE A 40 9.67 6.00 -6.69
N ARG A 41 9.91 7.32 -6.63
CA ARG A 41 8.91 8.32 -7.08
C ARG A 41 8.58 8.19 -8.56
N TYR A 42 9.57 7.84 -9.37
CA TYR A 42 9.39 7.64 -10.80
C TYR A 42 8.47 6.45 -11.09
N GLU A 43 8.70 5.32 -10.42
CA GLU A 43 7.89 4.11 -10.57
C GLU A 43 6.47 4.31 -10.07
N VAL A 44 6.28 4.96 -8.92
CA VAL A 44 4.95 5.30 -8.41
C VAL A 44 4.18 6.15 -9.40
N THR A 45 4.82 7.12 -10.03
CA THR A 45 4.20 7.96 -11.07
C THR A 45 3.87 7.11 -12.31
N ARG A 46 4.80 6.26 -12.75
CA ARG A 46 4.62 5.34 -13.88
C ARG A 46 3.47 4.36 -13.67
N TRP A 47 3.26 3.86 -12.46
CA TRP A 47 2.12 2.98 -12.12
C TRP A 47 0.81 3.76 -12.00
N ARG A 48 0.86 4.98 -11.47
CA ARG A 48 -0.35 5.80 -11.26
C ARG A 48 -1.04 6.19 -12.56
N HIS A 49 -0.30 6.63 -13.57
CA HIS A 49 -0.90 7.11 -14.81
C HIS A 49 -1.81 6.08 -15.51
N PRO A 50 -1.42 4.81 -15.72
CA PRO A 50 -2.32 3.82 -16.32
C PRO A 50 -3.52 3.48 -15.42
N LEU A 51 -3.35 3.49 -14.08
CA LEU A 51 -4.45 3.30 -13.12
C LEU A 51 -5.45 4.46 -13.18
N HIS A 52 -4.97 5.69 -13.36
CA HIS A 52 -5.81 6.87 -13.48
C HIS A 52 -6.57 6.93 -14.80
N ARG A 53 -5.91 6.55 -15.91
CA ARG A 53 -6.49 6.52 -17.26
C ARG A 53 -7.58 5.45 -17.41
N ASN A 54 -7.44 4.33 -16.72
CA ASN A 54 -8.35 3.19 -16.83
C ASN A 54 -8.91 2.81 -15.46
N PRO A 55 -9.70 3.69 -14.82
CA PRO A 55 -10.30 3.36 -13.55
C PRO A 55 -11.40 2.33 -13.74
N GLU A 56 -11.49 1.43 -12.78
CA GLU A 56 -12.44 0.33 -12.82
C GLU A 56 -13.51 0.47 -11.74
N LEU A 57 -14.76 0.18 -12.13
CA LEU A 57 -15.79 -0.16 -11.16
C LEU A 57 -15.42 -1.48 -10.48
N SER A 58 -16.05 -1.78 -9.35
CA SER A 58 -15.85 -3.05 -8.66
C SER A 58 -16.00 -4.22 -9.67
N PHE A 59 -15.16 -5.26 -9.54
CA PHE A 59 -15.22 -6.54 -10.29
C PHE A 59 -14.48 -6.65 -11.63
N GLU A 60 -13.82 -5.59 -12.11
CA GLU A 60 -12.86 -5.71 -13.23
C GLU A 60 -11.43 -6.03 -12.71
N GLU A 61 -10.59 -6.63 -13.55
CA GLU A 61 -9.30 -7.23 -13.14
C GLU A 61 -8.05 -6.49 -13.68
N GLU A 62 -8.17 -5.43 -14.49
CA GLU A 62 -6.99 -4.75 -15.06
C GLU A 62 -6.19 -4.01 -13.99
N THR A 63 -6.86 -3.39 -13.01
CA THR A 63 -6.20 -2.75 -11.86
C THR A 63 -5.38 -3.78 -11.09
N LEU A 64 -5.97 -4.95 -10.81
CA LEU A 64 -5.28 -6.06 -10.14
C LEU A 64 -4.12 -6.60 -10.97
N ARG A 65 -4.27 -6.69 -12.30
CA ARG A 65 -3.19 -7.09 -13.21
C ARG A 65 -2.03 -6.11 -13.13
N LEU A 66 -2.28 -4.80 -13.19
CA LEU A 66 -1.26 -3.76 -13.06
C LEU A 66 -0.53 -3.83 -11.70
N VAL A 67 -1.26 -4.07 -10.61
CA VAL A 67 -0.65 -4.25 -9.29
C VAL A 67 0.22 -5.51 -9.26
N TYR A 68 -0.25 -6.63 -9.82
CA TYR A 68 0.53 -7.87 -9.89
C TYR A 68 1.83 -7.67 -10.67
N GLU A 69 1.78 -7.06 -11.86
CA GLU A 69 2.95 -6.74 -12.68
C GLU A 69 3.93 -5.79 -11.97
N ALA A 70 3.42 -4.87 -11.15
CA ALA A 70 4.27 -3.99 -10.35
C ALA A 70 5.00 -4.72 -9.20
N LEU A 71 4.42 -5.81 -8.68
CA LEU A 71 4.95 -6.58 -7.56
C LEU A 71 5.78 -7.79 -7.99
N GLU A 72 5.56 -8.33 -9.19
CA GLU A 72 6.25 -9.51 -9.74
C GLU A 72 7.78 -9.44 -9.62
N PRO A 73 8.46 -8.29 -9.86
CA PRO A 73 9.91 -8.21 -9.75
C PRO A 73 10.44 -8.43 -8.33
N PHE A 74 9.59 -8.34 -7.29
CA PHE A 74 9.99 -8.47 -5.90
C PHE A 74 9.87 -9.94 -5.46
N GLY A 75 10.87 -10.75 -5.79
CA GLY A 75 10.83 -12.22 -5.64
C GLY A 75 10.58 -12.77 -4.22
N CYS A 76 10.74 -11.95 -3.17
CA CYS A 76 10.40 -12.33 -1.80
C CYS A 76 8.90 -12.19 -1.47
N LEU A 77 8.12 -11.55 -2.35
CA LEU A 77 6.68 -11.40 -2.19
C LEU A 77 5.93 -12.65 -2.63
N LYS A 78 4.92 -13.03 -1.84
CA LYS A 78 4.06 -14.19 -2.11
C LYS A 78 2.63 -13.73 -2.42
N PRO A 79 2.31 -13.39 -3.68
CA PRO A 79 0.96 -13.01 -4.06
C PRO A 79 0.01 -14.22 -4.01
N SER A 80 -1.19 -13.98 -3.52
CA SER A 80 -2.28 -14.93 -3.40
C SER A 80 -3.61 -14.23 -3.64
N ARG A 81 -4.61 -14.96 -4.13
CA ARG A 81 -5.95 -14.42 -4.43
C ARG A 81 -7.00 -15.19 -3.62
N PRO A 82 -7.20 -14.84 -2.34
CA PRO A 82 -8.13 -15.57 -1.47
C PRO A 82 -9.59 -15.42 -1.90
N ARG A 83 -9.96 -14.30 -2.53
CA ARG A 83 -11.29 -14.05 -3.07
C ARG A 83 -11.22 -13.04 -4.22
N PRO A 84 -11.66 -13.34 -5.45
CA PRO A 84 -11.77 -12.34 -6.51
C PRO A 84 -12.87 -11.29 -6.19
N PRO A 85 -12.70 -10.00 -6.56
CA PRO A 85 -11.50 -9.33 -7.08
C PRO A 85 -10.65 -8.76 -5.93
N SER A 86 -9.80 -9.59 -5.32
CA SER A 86 -8.85 -9.14 -4.29
C SER A 86 -7.55 -9.91 -4.40
N MET A 87 -6.49 -9.29 -3.89
CA MET A 87 -5.16 -9.87 -3.84
C MET A 87 -4.53 -9.59 -2.48
N VAL A 88 -3.81 -10.58 -1.97
CA VAL A 88 -2.97 -10.44 -0.79
C VAL A 88 -1.55 -10.84 -1.19
N THR A 89 -0.57 -9.99 -0.90
CA THR A 89 0.84 -10.39 -0.96
C THR A 89 1.51 -10.22 0.39
N ARG A 90 2.47 -11.08 0.70
CA ARG A 90 3.15 -11.10 2.00
C ARG A 90 4.66 -10.99 1.81
N LEU A 91 5.28 -10.20 2.66
CA LEU A 91 6.71 -10.10 2.87
C LEU A 91 7.03 -10.66 4.26
N ALA A 92 7.72 -11.79 4.32
CA ALA A 92 8.26 -12.30 5.57
C ALA A 92 9.57 -11.57 5.88
N GLY A 93 9.73 -11.11 7.11
CA GLY A 93 10.99 -10.54 7.59
C GLY A 93 11.99 -11.61 8.01
N GLY A 94 13.21 -11.18 8.35
CA GLY A 94 14.30 -12.06 8.80
C GLY A 94 14.04 -12.75 10.13
N GLU A 95 13.22 -12.15 11.01
CA GLU A 95 12.94 -12.68 12.35
C GLU A 95 11.43 -12.85 12.62
N PRO A 96 11.02 -13.82 13.46
CA PRO A 96 9.63 -13.95 13.88
C PRO A 96 9.11 -12.69 14.59
N GLY A 97 7.83 -12.38 14.42
CA GLY A 97 7.25 -11.17 14.99
C GLY A 97 5.80 -10.94 14.61
N ARG A 98 5.35 -9.70 14.79
CA ARG A 98 3.95 -9.30 14.53
C ARG A 98 3.69 -9.20 13.03
N VAL A 99 2.42 -9.35 12.66
CA VAL A 99 1.94 -9.11 11.30
C VAL A 99 1.36 -7.70 11.21
N VAL A 100 1.85 -6.90 10.26
CA VAL A 100 1.28 -5.58 9.93
C VAL A 100 0.62 -5.66 8.57
N THR A 101 -0.66 -5.27 8.50
CA THR A 101 -1.42 -5.28 7.25
C THR A 101 -1.57 -3.86 6.70
N LEU A 102 -1.17 -3.67 5.45
CA LEU A 102 -1.39 -2.46 4.66
C LEU A 102 -2.58 -2.69 3.72
N TRP A 103 -3.68 -1.99 3.99
CA TRP A 103 -4.89 -2.05 3.20
C TRP A 103 -4.88 -1.00 2.09
N THR A 104 -5.16 -1.41 0.86
CA THR A 104 -5.35 -0.53 -0.30
C THR A 104 -6.67 -0.81 -1.04
N ASP A 105 -7.52 0.21 -1.15
CA ASP A 105 -8.75 0.18 -1.97
C ASP A 105 -8.45 0.60 -3.40
N MET A 106 -9.06 -0.10 -4.37
CA MET A 106 -8.79 0.04 -5.81
C MET A 106 -9.99 0.56 -6.62
N ASP A 107 -11.16 0.72 -6.00
CA ASP A 107 -12.41 1.04 -6.71
C ASP A 107 -12.55 2.51 -7.13
N THR A 108 -13.24 2.74 -8.25
CA THR A 108 -13.54 4.09 -8.77
C THR A 108 -14.95 4.62 -8.46
N LEU A 109 -15.25 5.87 -8.84
CA LEU A 109 -16.59 6.45 -8.76
C LEU A 109 -17.21 6.65 -10.15
N PRO A 110 -18.55 6.48 -10.29
CA PRO A 110 -19.29 6.76 -11.53
C PRO A 110 -19.57 8.26 -11.67
N ILE A 111 -18.51 9.06 -11.85
CA ILE A 111 -18.58 10.50 -12.09
C ILE A 111 -17.64 10.81 -13.26
N THR A 112 -18.05 11.67 -14.19
CA THR A 112 -17.17 12.11 -15.29
C THR A 112 -16.07 13.01 -14.76
N GLU A 113 -14.82 12.71 -15.12
CA GLU A 113 -13.69 13.56 -14.82
C GLU A 113 -13.74 14.89 -15.58
N GLY A 114 -13.46 16.01 -14.90
CA GLY A 114 -13.46 17.36 -15.46
C GLY A 114 -12.08 18.02 -15.53
N ASN A 115 -11.01 17.24 -15.40
CA ASN A 115 -9.63 17.73 -15.47
C ASN A 115 -9.13 17.85 -16.92
N ASP A 116 -7.98 18.48 -17.10
CA ASP A 116 -7.37 18.79 -18.41
C ASP A 116 -5.90 18.33 -18.55
N PHE A 117 -5.41 17.49 -17.63
CA PHE A 117 -4.03 16.97 -17.68
C PHE A 117 -3.87 15.77 -18.64
N GLU A 118 -2.62 15.44 -18.99
CA GLU A 118 -2.29 14.47 -20.06
C GLU A 118 -2.71 13.01 -19.80
N PHE A 119 -3.20 12.68 -18.61
CA PHE A 119 -3.55 11.32 -18.20
C PHE A 119 -4.95 11.19 -17.60
N ILE A 120 -5.89 12.07 -17.99
CA ILE A 120 -7.30 11.94 -17.64
C ILE A 120 -7.86 10.54 -17.95
N CYS A 121 -8.91 10.16 -17.23
CA CYS A 121 -9.70 8.97 -17.45
C CYS A 121 -10.20 8.87 -18.90
N ASN A 122 -9.98 7.71 -19.54
CA ASN A 122 -10.47 7.40 -20.88
C ASN A 122 -11.95 6.94 -20.87
N SER A 123 -12.46 6.54 -19.71
CA SER A 123 -13.80 5.99 -19.54
C SER A 123 -14.81 7.09 -19.23
N ASN A 124 -15.68 7.39 -20.20
CA ASN A 124 -16.78 8.34 -20.01
C ASN A 124 -17.64 7.94 -18.80
N GLY A 125 -17.82 8.87 -17.86
CA GLY A 125 -18.63 8.64 -16.66
C GLY A 125 -17.90 7.99 -15.49
N LEU A 126 -16.59 7.74 -15.56
CA LEU A 126 -15.76 7.26 -14.44
C LEU A 126 -14.68 8.28 -14.06
N THR A 127 -14.30 8.31 -12.78
CA THR A 127 -13.20 9.16 -12.30
C THR A 127 -12.50 8.56 -11.07
N PRO A 128 -11.16 8.62 -11.00
CA PRO A 128 -10.39 8.27 -9.81
C PRO A 128 -10.53 9.27 -8.64
N ALA A 129 -11.66 9.98 -8.49
CA ALA A 129 -11.82 11.15 -7.63
C ALA A 129 -11.56 10.94 -6.12
N ARG A 130 -11.40 9.69 -5.65
CA ARG A 130 -11.01 9.39 -4.25
C ARG A 130 -9.53 9.07 -4.08
N SER A 131 -8.69 9.33 -5.09
CA SER A 131 -7.25 9.05 -5.07
C SER A 131 -6.86 7.58 -4.84
N HIS A 132 -7.80 6.66 -5.08
CA HIS A 132 -7.55 5.21 -4.96
C HIS A 132 -6.49 4.74 -5.97
N ASP A 133 -6.41 5.38 -7.15
CA ASP A 133 -5.29 5.24 -8.10
C ASP A 133 -3.94 5.56 -7.45
N GLY A 134 -3.87 6.64 -6.66
CA GLY A 134 -2.67 7.05 -5.94
C GLY A 134 -2.29 6.07 -4.83
N HIS A 135 -3.25 5.64 -4.01
CA HIS A 135 -3.00 4.64 -2.96
C HIS A 135 -2.55 3.30 -3.56
N THR A 136 -3.20 2.88 -4.65
CA THR A 136 -2.88 1.67 -5.41
C THR A 136 -1.49 1.73 -6.00
N ALA A 137 -1.07 2.87 -6.54
CA ALA A 137 0.29 3.06 -7.07
C ALA A 137 1.38 3.12 -5.98
N VAL A 138 1.08 3.71 -4.82
CA VAL A 138 2.05 3.84 -3.72
C VAL A 138 2.33 2.49 -3.05
N CYS A 139 1.37 1.57 -3.03
CA CYS A 139 1.49 0.31 -2.30
C CYS A 139 2.63 -0.60 -2.85
N PRO A 140 2.77 -0.84 -4.16
CA PRO A 140 3.96 -1.49 -4.73
C PRO A 140 5.26 -0.75 -4.44
N GLY A 141 5.25 0.59 -4.35
CA GLY A 141 6.42 1.36 -3.96
C GLY A 141 6.87 1.07 -2.52
N LYS A 142 5.93 0.96 -1.58
CA LYS A 142 6.21 0.51 -0.21
C LYS A 142 6.77 -0.91 -0.20
N ALA A 143 6.17 -1.81 -0.99
CA ALA A 143 6.64 -3.18 -1.10
C ALA A 143 8.08 -3.24 -1.61
N LYS A 144 8.43 -2.46 -2.64
CA LYS A 144 9.80 -2.34 -3.16
C LYS A 144 10.81 -1.95 -2.07
N VAL A 145 10.51 -0.90 -1.31
CA VAL A 145 11.40 -0.41 -0.24
C VAL A 145 11.55 -1.47 0.85
N LEU A 146 10.45 -2.07 1.29
CA LEU A 146 10.46 -3.05 2.38
C LEU A 146 11.13 -4.38 1.96
N SER A 147 10.94 -4.83 0.71
CA SER A 147 11.63 -5.98 0.16
C SER A 147 13.15 -5.80 0.12
N GLY A 148 13.64 -4.58 -0.08
CA GLY A 148 15.07 -4.27 0.01
C GLY A 148 15.63 -4.27 1.44
N MET A 149 14.79 -4.50 2.44
CA MET A 149 15.11 -4.41 3.87
C MET A 149 14.52 -5.59 4.65
N GLU A 150 14.26 -6.73 3.99
CA GLU A 150 13.54 -7.85 4.58
C GLU A 150 14.21 -8.42 5.84
N GLU A 151 15.54 -8.47 5.86
CA GLU A 151 16.34 -8.93 7.00
C GLU A 151 16.18 -8.03 8.24
N ASP A 152 15.87 -6.75 8.06
CA ASP A 152 15.67 -5.78 9.15
C ASP A 152 14.24 -5.82 9.71
N ILE A 153 13.33 -6.58 9.09
CA ILE A 153 11.93 -6.68 9.49
C ILE A 153 11.75 -7.82 10.50
N GLN A 154 11.18 -7.51 11.66
CA GLN A 154 10.71 -8.51 12.63
C GLN A 154 9.22 -8.77 12.43
N GLY A 155 8.88 -9.94 11.89
CA GLY A 155 7.51 -10.38 11.61
C GLY A 155 7.16 -10.44 10.13
N GLU A 156 5.95 -10.00 9.77
CA GLU A 156 5.46 -10.06 8.40
C GLU A 156 4.75 -8.75 8.02
N VAL A 157 4.93 -8.31 6.77
CA VAL A 157 4.11 -7.24 6.18
C VAL A 157 3.17 -7.85 5.15
N CYS A 158 1.87 -7.68 5.38
CA CYS A 158 0.81 -8.16 4.51
C CYS A 158 0.23 -6.97 3.73
N PHE A 159 0.22 -7.04 2.40
CA PHE A 159 -0.37 -6.03 1.52
C PHE A 159 -1.69 -6.57 0.98
N LEU A 160 -2.80 -5.92 1.35
CA LEU A 160 -4.16 -6.31 0.97
C LEU A 160 -4.73 -5.30 -0.03
N PHE A 161 -5.07 -5.80 -1.21
CA PHE A 161 -5.68 -5.05 -2.30
C PHE A 161 -7.12 -5.51 -2.49
N ARG A 162 -8.09 -4.59 -2.46
CA ARG A 162 -9.51 -4.94 -2.65
C ARG A 162 -10.27 -3.89 -3.45
N HIS A 163 -11.28 -4.35 -4.17
CA HIS A 163 -12.39 -3.48 -4.54
C HIS A 163 -13.36 -3.45 -3.36
N THR A 164 -13.66 -2.27 -2.83
CA THR A 164 -14.75 -2.15 -1.86
C THR A 164 -16.09 -2.12 -2.60
N GLU A 165 -17.04 -2.91 -2.13
CA GLU A 165 -18.45 -2.73 -2.49
C GLU A 165 -18.92 -1.45 -1.78
N LYS A 166 -19.16 -0.37 -2.53
CA LYS A 166 -19.65 0.89 -1.96
C LYS A 166 -21.05 0.81 -1.33
N LEU A 167 -21.72 -0.34 -1.39
CA LEU A 167 -23.03 -0.53 -0.78
C LEU A 167 -22.94 -0.93 0.70
N TYR A 168 -21.89 -1.62 1.16
CA TYR A 168 -21.73 -1.97 2.57
C TYR A 168 -20.26 -2.09 3.00
N PRO A 169 -19.83 -1.47 4.12
CA PRO A 169 -18.46 -1.64 4.61
C PRO A 169 -18.26 -3.08 5.10
N LEU A 170 -17.52 -3.88 4.33
CA LEU A 170 -17.02 -5.18 4.79
C LEU A 170 -15.88 -4.96 5.78
N MET A 171 -16.24 -4.96 7.07
CA MET A 171 -15.29 -5.06 8.18
C MET A 171 -14.62 -6.44 8.10
N VAL A 172 -13.36 -6.50 7.68
CA VAL A 172 -12.55 -7.71 7.85
C VAL A 172 -11.82 -7.56 9.17
N VAL A 173 -12.35 -8.23 10.20
CA VAL A 173 -11.63 -8.48 11.45
C VAL A 173 -10.62 -9.58 11.16
N SER A 174 -9.34 -9.25 11.02
CA SER A 174 -8.29 -10.26 11.14
C SER A 174 -7.88 -10.33 12.61
N GLU A 175 -8.32 -11.36 13.32
CA GLU A 175 -7.61 -11.79 14.52
C GLU A 175 -6.27 -12.36 14.05
N ALA A 176 -5.18 -11.71 14.44
CA ALA A 176 -3.86 -12.29 14.30
C ALA A 176 -3.77 -13.44 15.31
N GLY A 177 -4.16 -14.64 14.87
CA GLY A 177 -3.97 -15.86 15.65
C GLY A 177 -2.48 -16.07 15.87
N GLU A 178 -2.08 -16.14 17.15
CA GLU A 178 -0.79 -16.68 17.57
C GLU A 178 -0.62 -18.06 16.92
N ARG A 179 0.36 -18.18 16.03
CA ARG A 179 0.87 -19.51 15.66
C ARG A 179 1.90 -19.87 16.71
N ALA A 180 1.51 -20.81 17.57
CA ALA A 180 2.37 -21.60 18.43
C ALA A 180 3.42 -22.39 17.64
#